data_AF-A0A1A8X9A8-F1
#
_entry.id   AF-A0A1A8X9A8-F1
#
_cell.length_a   1.000
_cell.length_b   1.000
_cell.length_c   1.000
_cell.angle_alpha   90.00
_cell.angle_beta   90.00
_cell.angle_gamma   90.00
#
_symmetry.space_group_name_H-M   'P 1'
#
loop_
_entity.id
_entity.type
_entity.pdbx_description
1 polymer ?
#
loop_
_entity_poly.entity_id
_entity_poly.type
_entity_poly.pdbx_seq_one_letter_code
_entity_poly.pdbx_strand_id
1 'polypeptide(L)'
;MAAPYSNNCELPSEKYYHELDIVAKTSTYESLCDSNGNIISGENPFVKSPDLKDFCYKLVSNLELLKAKEKVKNFDIRERCIYLKHWLHDHAINAVDIKSPISYIMFLHSVWLNIIDSTEVSIDDACKIEFFPVSIRYLEKWKRMHDYNQNYEDLKSLLNSKAHCKQKYCKDLADITNIYKEFMHVCSTDTNNRKCPDFFNKFKETYEKEASEIETQCKGIYDELGLYKVKVYFGEQGIEEYIEQYESEYTFSFFEKLIGYSIKYYLSKTIHYSKYIVLPIILILLFYFFMKKLSFFGSKISPRVDGMRKMWINVQGVTNPATLLNPMKPPGGGNKIGLPYMPK
;
A
#
# COMPACT_ATOMS: atom_id res chain seq x y z
N MET A 1 -40.22 -7.40 -2.77
CA MET A 1 -38.77 -7.13 -2.89
C MET A 1 -38.12 -8.43 -3.33
N ALA A 2 -37.44 -8.42 -4.47
CA ALA A 2 -36.78 -9.61 -5.01
C ALA A 2 -35.64 -10.04 -4.08
N ALA A 3 -35.56 -11.34 -3.76
CA ALA A 3 -34.42 -11.92 -3.07
C ALA A 3 -33.14 -11.66 -3.88
N PRO A 4 -32.02 -11.23 -3.27
CA PRO A 4 -30.77 -11.10 -3.99
C PRO A 4 -30.35 -12.50 -4.42
N TYR A 5 -29.99 -12.66 -5.70
CA TYR A 5 -29.37 -13.87 -6.20
C TYR A 5 -28.25 -14.31 -5.25
N SER A 6 -28.38 -15.49 -4.63
CA SER A 6 -27.27 -16.10 -3.92
C SER A 6 -26.17 -16.36 -4.95
N ASN A 7 -25.13 -15.52 -4.97
CA ASN A 7 -23.96 -15.76 -5.82
C ASN A 7 -23.28 -17.04 -5.30
N ASN A 8 -23.64 -18.18 -5.87
CA ASN A 8 -23.14 -19.53 -5.55
C ASN A 8 -21.68 -19.72 -6.00
N CYS A 9 -20.84 -18.69 -5.88
CA CYS A 9 -19.42 -18.73 -6.17
C CYS A 9 -18.58 -18.95 -4.90
N GLU A 10 -19.22 -19.41 -3.84
CA GLU A 10 -18.60 -19.63 -2.54
C GLU A 10 -17.61 -20.81 -2.61
N LEU A 11 -16.41 -20.58 -2.05
CA LEU A 11 -15.36 -21.60 -1.93
C LEU A 11 -15.40 -22.26 -0.53
N PRO A 12 -14.81 -23.44 -0.35
CA PRO A 12 -14.79 -24.14 0.93
C PRO A 12 -14.35 -23.28 2.12
N SER A 13 -13.26 -22.53 1.97
CA SER A 13 -12.75 -21.64 3.04
C SER A 13 -13.75 -20.55 3.40
N GLU A 14 -14.50 -20.02 2.44
CA GLU A 14 -15.53 -19.00 2.68
C GLU A 14 -16.65 -19.54 3.57
N LYS A 15 -17.02 -20.81 3.43
CA LYS A 15 -18.01 -21.47 4.31
C LYS A 15 -17.54 -21.53 5.75
N TYR A 16 -16.27 -21.83 5.98
CA TYR A 16 -15.68 -21.81 7.33
C TYR A 16 -15.80 -20.43 7.97
N TYR A 17 -15.50 -19.37 7.22
CA TYR A 17 -15.64 -18.00 7.71
C TYR A 17 -17.09 -17.61 7.97
N HIS A 18 -18.01 -17.99 7.08
CA HIS A 18 -19.44 -17.75 7.28
C HIS A 18 -19.96 -18.42 8.56
N GLU A 19 -19.53 -19.66 8.86
CA GLU A 19 -19.86 -20.33 10.12
C GLU A 19 -19.37 -19.59 11.36
N LEU A 20 -18.20 -18.94 11.28
CA LEU A 20 -17.67 -18.11 12.36
C LEU A 20 -18.51 -16.84 12.56
N ASP A 21 -18.99 -16.24 11.47
CA ASP A 21 -19.77 -14.99 11.49
C ASP A 21 -21.18 -15.16 12.04
N ILE A 22 -21.84 -16.29 11.78
CA ILE A 22 -23.23 -16.56 12.20
C ILE A 22 -23.35 -17.14 13.61
N VAL A 23 -22.24 -17.25 14.34
CA VAL A 23 -22.24 -17.83 15.69
C VAL A 23 -23.22 -17.11 16.62
N ALA A 24 -24.00 -17.88 17.37
CA ALA A 24 -24.86 -17.31 18.40
C ALA A 24 -24.00 -16.76 19.55
N LYS A 25 -24.31 -15.54 20.00
CA LYS A 25 -23.61 -14.93 21.13
C LYS A 25 -23.87 -15.70 22.42
N THR A 26 -22.81 -15.98 23.16
CA THR A 26 -22.86 -16.60 24.49
C THR A 26 -22.47 -15.58 25.56
N SER A 27 -23.02 -15.72 26.77
CA SER A 27 -22.81 -14.75 27.85
C SER A 27 -21.57 -15.02 28.72
N THR A 28 -20.92 -16.17 28.57
CA THR A 28 -19.89 -16.66 29.50
C THR A 28 -18.66 -15.76 29.57
N TYR A 29 -18.26 -15.17 28.45
CA TYR A 29 -17.04 -14.39 28.33
C TYR A 29 -17.27 -12.95 27.82
N GLU A 30 -18.52 -12.48 27.77
CA GLU A 30 -18.87 -11.14 27.31
C GLU A 30 -18.13 -10.05 28.08
N SER A 31 -17.93 -10.26 29.38
CA SER A 31 -17.23 -9.32 30.25
C SER A 31 -15.79 -8.99 29.78
N LEU A 32 -15.15 -9.88 29.01
CA LEU A 32 -13.82 -9.62 28.43
C LEU A 32 -13.88 -8.58 27.30
N CYS A 33 -14.99 -8.55 26.56
CA CYS A 33 -15.27 -7.56 25.53
C CYS A 33 -15.81 -6.24 26.12
N ASP A 34 -16.40 -6.30 27.31
CA ASP A 34 -16.90 -5.13 28.05
C ASP A 34 -15.85 -4.48 28.96
N SER A 35 -14.76 -5.18 29.27
CA SER A 35 -13.76 -4.70 30.22
C SER A 35 -13.02 -3.47 29.70
N ASN A 36 -12.94 -2.45 30.57
CA ASN A 36 -12.08 -1.27 30.39
C ASN A 36 -10.61 -1.54 30.73
N GLY A 37 -10.19 -2.78 31.00
CA GLY A 37 -8.78 -3.14 31.21
C GLY A 37 -7.90 -2.97 29.95
N ASN A 38 -8.53 -2.59 28.85
CA ASN A 38 -8.01 -2.66 27.49
C ASN A 38 -7.83 -1.27 26.86
N ILE A 39 -7.39 -0.32 27.68
CA ILE A 39 -7.26 1.09 27.30
C ILE A 39 -5.93 1.31 26.57
N ILE A 40 -6.00 1.84 25.34
CA ILE A 40 -4.83 2.39 24.63
C ILE A 40 -4.98 3.90 24.62
N SER A 41 -3.96 4.62 25.10
CA SER A 41 -3.91 6.09 25.07
C SER A 41 -5.13 6.79 25.71
N GLY A 42 -5.74 6.17 26.74
CA GLY A 42 -6.89 6.72 27.46
C GLY A 42 -8.27 6.35 26.90
N GLU A 43 -8.36 5.59 25.80
CA GLU A 43 -9.63 5.14 25.21
C GLU A 43 -9.72 3.60 25.12
N ASN A 44 -10.92 3.06 25.37
CA ASN A 44 -11.24 1.65 25.11
C ASN A 44 -11.65 1.48 23.63
N PRO A 45 -10.90 0.71 22.82
CA PRO A 45 -11.17 0.57 21.39
C PRO A 45 -12.57 -0.01 21.09
N PHE A 46 -13.11 -0.83 21.99
CA PHE A 46 -14.46 -1.39 21.88
C PHE A 46 -15.59 -0.42 22.17
N VAL A 47 -15.33 0.62 22.95
CA VAL A 47 -16.33 1.66 23.24
C VAL A 47 -16.51 2.57 22.04
N LYS A 48 -15.47 2.72 21.21
CA LYS A 48 -15.49 3.59 20.03
C LYS A 48 -16.04 2.92 18.78
N SER A 49 -15.95 1.59 18.69
CA SER A 49 -16.41 0.83 17.53
C SER A 49 -17.39 -0.27 17.96
N PRO A 50 -18.72 -0.03 17.81
CA PRO A 50 -19.74 -1.05 18.06
C PRO A 50 -19.52 -2.32 17.24
N ASP A 51 -19.05 -2.20 15.99
CA ASP A 51 -18.76 -3.32 15.10
C ASP A 51 -17.63 -4.21 15.66
N LEU A 52 -16.57 -3.60 16.18
CA LEU A 52 -15.48 -4.33 16.81
C LEU A 52 -15.95 -5.02 18.10
N LYS A 53 -16.84 -4.38 18.86
CA LYS A 53 -17.42 -4.98 20.07
C LYS A 53 -18.31 -6.17 19.72
N ASP A 54 -19.15 -6.05 18.68
CA ASP A 54 -19.95 -7.15 18.14
C ASP A 54 -19.06 -8.32 17.70
N PHE A 55 -17.96 -8.01 17.01
CA PHE A 55 -16.97 -9.00 16.59
C PHE A 55 -16.31 -9.69 17.78
N CYS A 56 -15.94 -8.95 18.83
CA CYS A 56 -15.39 -9.54 20.05
C CYS A 56 -16.37 -10.54 20.66
N TYR A 57 -17.66 -10.23 20.72
CA TYR A 57 -18.67 -11.16 21.22
C TYR A 57 -18.74 -12.44 20.37
N LYS A 58 -18.66 -12.33 19.04
CA LYS A 58 -18.59 -13.51 18.16
C LYS A 58 -17.29 -14.29 18.35
N LEU A 59 -16.16 -13.61 18.55
CA LEU A 59 -14.88 -14.24 18.82
C LEU A 59 -14.94 -15.08 20.09
N VAL A 60 -15.41 -14.51 21.21
CA VAL A 60 -15.49 -15.25 22.48
C VAL A 60 -16.48 -16.42 22.40
N SER A 61 -17.57 -16.26 21.66
CA SER A 61 -18.56 -17.33 21.43
C SER A 61 -17.96 -18.49 20.61
N ASN A 62 -17.19 -18.19 19.56
CA ASN A 62 -16.48 -19.21 18.79
C ASN A 62 -15.42 -19.94 19.65
N LEU A 63 -14.69 -19.22 20.49
CA LEU A 63 -13.71 -19.81 21.41
C LEU A 63 -14.37 -20.71 22.46
N GLU A 64 -15.56 -20.35 22.95
CA GLU A 64 -16.33 -21.21 23.86
C GLU A 64 -16.83 -22.47 23.17
N LEU A 65 -17.34 -22.35 21.94
CA LEU A 65 -17.75 -23.52 21.14
C LEU A 65 -16.58 -24.45 20.83
N LEU A 66 -15.39 -23.91 20.61
CA LEU A 66 -14.16 -24.68 20.47
C LEU A 66 -13.91 -25.54 21.72
N LYS A 67 -14.00 -24.97 22.92
CA LYS A 67 -13.88 -25.71 24.18
C LYS A 67 -14.94 -26.81 24.30
N ALA A 68 -16.18 -26.50 23.97
CA ALA A 68 -17.27 -27.47 24.06
C ALA A 68 -17.10 -28.65 23.09
N LYS A 69 -16.46 -28.43 21.94
CA LYS A 69 -16.28 -29.43 20.88
C LYS A 69 -14.99 -30.24 20.99
N GLU A 70 -14.11 -29.96 21.94
CA GLU A 70 -12.85 -30.68 22.14
C GLU A 70 -13.05 -32.21 22.24
N LYS A 71 -14.14 -32.64 22.88
CA LYS A 71 -14.43 -34.06 23.13
C LYS A 71 -15.19 -34.73 21.98
N VAL A 72 -15.46 -34.00 20.89
CA VAL A 72 -16.19 -34.51 19.73
C VAL A 72 -15.22 -35.23 18.79
N LYS A 73 -15.53 -36.50 18.49
CA LYS A 73 -14.75 -37.31 17.55
C LYS A 73 -14.76 -36.66 16.15
N ASN A 74 -13.59 -36.59 15.51
CA ASN A 74 -13.36 -36.00 14.17
C ASN A 74 -13.43 -34.46 14.08
N PHE A 75 -13.36 -33.74 15.20
CA PHE A 75 -13.23 -32.28 15.17
C PHE A 75 -11.75 -31.87 15.15
N ASP A 76 -11.29 -31.26 14.06
CA ASP A 76 -9.91 -30.74 13.97
C ASP A 76 -9.82 -29.35 14.63
N ILE A 77 -9.45 -29.35 15.91
CA ILE A 77 -9.27 -28.14 16.71
C ILE A 77 -8.20 -27.23 16.10
N ARG A 78 -7.11 -27.80 15.59
CA ARG A 78 -5.98 -27.04 15.03
C ARG A 78 -6.41 -26.29 13.78
N GLU A 79 -7.11 -26.98 12.87
CA GLU A 79 -7.66 -26.35 11.67
C GLU A 79 -8.63 -25.23 12.03
N ARG A 80 -9.57 -25.47 12.96
CA ARG A 80 -10.53 -24.43 13.37
C ARG A 80 -9.85 -23.21 13.99
N CYS A 81 -8.78 -23.40 14.76
CA CYS A 81 -8.00 -22.30 15.32
C CYS A 81 -7.20 -21.53 14.26
N ILE A 82 -6.72 -22.19 13.21
CA ILE A 82 -6.11 -21.49 12.06
C ILE A 82 -7.14 -20.60 11.35
N TYR A 83 -8.33 -21.12 11.07
CA TYR A 83 -9.42 -20.33 10.46
C TYR A 83 -9.83 -19.16 11.35
N LEU A 84 -10.02 -19.38 12.65
CA LEU A 84 -10.41 -18.34 13.59
C LEU A 84 -9.34 -17.23 13.70
N LYS A 85 -8.04 -17.59 13.64
CA LYS A 85 -6.94 -16.63 13.59
C LYS A 85 -6.97 -15.77 12.32
N HIS A 86 -7.15 -16.39 11.16
CA HIS A 86 -7.23 -15.66 9.89
C HIS A 86 -8.48 -14.77 9.81
N TRP A 87 -9.61 -15.25 10.32
CA TRP A 87 -10.85 -14.49 10.42
C TRP A 87 -10.69 -13.25 11.32
N LEU A 88 -10.05 -13.39 12.47
CA LEU A 88 -9.70 -12.29 13.37
C LEU A 88 -8.82 -11.24 12.67
N HIS A 89 -7.76 -11.67 11.98
CA HIS A 89 -6.88 -10.75 11.25
C HIS A 89 -7.62 -10.01 10.15
N ASP A 90 -8.40 -10.74 9.34
CA ASP A 90 -9.15 -10.19 8.22
C ASP A 90 -10.17 -9.14 8.67
N HIS A 91 -10.95 -9.44 9.70
CA HIS A 91 -11.93 -8.50 10.23
C HIS A 91 -11.27 -7.23 10.77
N ALA A 92 -10.18 -7.36 11.52
CA ALA A 92 -9.47 -6.21 12.07
C ALA A 92 -8.80 -5.34 10.99
N ILE A 93 -8.34 -5.94 9.88
CA ILE A 93 -7.73 -5.24 8.74
C ILE A 93 -8.79 -4.51 7.91
N ASN A 94 -9.94 -5.12 7.69
CA ASN A 94 -10.98 -4.61 6.78
C ASN A 94 -12.01 -3.67 7.46
N ALA A 95 -11.94 -3.49 8.78
CA ALA A 95 -12.87 -2.62 9.49
C ALA A 95 -12.66 -1.13 9.14
N VAL A 96 -13.74 -0.47 8.68
CA VAL A 96 -13.71 0.87 8.06
C VAL A 96 -13.24 1.99 9.00
N ASP A 97 -13.52 1.86 10.30
CA ASP A 97 -13.22 2.91 11.30
C ASP A 97 -11.90 2.68 12.07
N ILE A 98 -11.10 1.72 11.62
CA ILE A 98 -9.89 1.29 12.32
C ILE A 98 -8.64 1.97 11.74
N LYS A 99 -8.11 2.96 12.47
CA LYS A 99 -6.85 3.66 12.08
C LYS A 99 -5.58 2.82 12.30
N SER A 100 -5.62 1.81 13.16
CA SER A 100 -4.46 0.99 13.53
C SER A 100 -4.83 -0.49 13.66
N PRO A 101 -5.06 -1.21 12.54
CA PRO A 101 -5.46 -2.62 12.55
C PRO A 101 -4.62 -3.52 13.46
N ILE A 102 -3.29 -3.30 13.49
CA ILE A 102 -2.36 -4.08 14.32
C ILE A 102 -2.70 -3.99 15.80
N SER A 103 -3.04 -2.79 16.30
CA SER A 103 -3.42 -2.61 17.70
C SER A 103 -4.68 -3.40 18.05
N TYR A 104 -5.65 -3.47 17.12
CA TYR A 104 -6.88 -4.24 17.31
C TYR A 104 -6.64 -5.75 17.22
N ILE A 105 -5.75 -6.20 16.33
CA ILE A 105 -5.33 -7.60 16.28
C ILE A 105 -4.71 -8.02 17.61
N MET A 106 -3.77 -7.23 18.14
CA MET A 106 -3.16 -7.48 19.45
C MET A 106 -4.20 -7.54 20.56
N PHE A 107 -5.18 -6.63 20.49
CA PHE A 107 -6.27 -6.56 21.44
C PHE A 107 -7.10 -7.85 21.46
N LEU A 108 -7.62 -8.25 20.29
CA LEU A 108 -8.45 -9.44 20.15
C LEU A 108 -7.69 -10.72 20.50
N HIS A 109 -6.38 -10.77 20.20
CA HIS A 109 -5.49 -11.84 20.66
C HIS A 109 -5.35 -11.89 22.18
N SER A 110 -5.35 -10.75 22.89
CA SER A 110 -5.34 -10.75 24.35
C SER A 110 -6.64 -11.35 24.92
N VAL A 111 -7.80 -11.04 24.33
CA VAL A 111 -9.06 -11.70 24.71
C VAL A 111 -9.00 -13.19 24.45
N TRP A 112 -8.47 -13.59 23.29
CA TRP A 112 -8.28 -15.00 22.96
C TRP A 112 -7.41 -15.71 23.99
N LEU A 113 -6.23 -15.16 24.32
CA LEU A 113 -5.32 -15.77 25.30
C LEU A 113 -5.96 -15.90 26.67
N ASN A 114 -6.68 -14.88 27.15
CA ASN A 114 -7.41 -14.98 28.43
C ASN A 114 -8.43 -16.13 28.46
N ILE A 115 -9.00 -16.48 27.30
CA ILE A 115 -9.93 -17.60 27.18
C ILE A 115 -9.18 -18.92 27.05
N ILE A 116 -8.12 -19.01 26.25
CA ILE A 116 -7.39 -20.27 26.01
C ILE A 116 -6.45 -20.64 27.15
N ASP A 117 -5.78 -19.70 27.82
CA ASP A 117 -4.90 -19.98 28.97
C ASP A 117 -5.66 -20.61 30.17
N SER A 118 -7.00 -20.53 30.16
CA SER A 118 -7.88 -21.18 31.13
C SER A 118 -8.40 -22.56 30.68
N THR A 119 -7.83 -23.17 29.63
CA THR A 119 -8.29 -24.43 29.03
C THR A 119 -7.39 -25.64 29.27
N GLU A 120 -7.87 -26.83 28.86
CA GLU A 120 -7.08 -28.05 28.82
C GLU A 120 -5.86 -27.89 27.85
N VAL A 121 -4.74 -28.52 28.19
CA VAL A 121 -3.44 -28.38 27.47
C VAL A 121 -3.55 -28.66 25.96
N SER A 122 -4.49 -29.52 25.54
CA SER A 122 -4.64 -29.91 24.14
C SER A 122 -5.15 -28.76 23.24
N ILE A 123 -6.01 -27.88 23.78
CA ILE A 123 -6.48 -26.67 23.10
C ILE A 123 -5.39 -25.60 23.11
N ASP A 124 -4.68 -25.48 24.23
CA ASP A 124 -3.57 -24.52 24.39
C ASP A 124 -2.50 -24.73 23.31
N ASP A 125 -2.06 -25.97 23.09
CA ASP A 125 -1.07 -26.29 22.06
C ASP A 125 -1.60 -26.09 20.63
N ALA A 126 -2.86 -26.43 20.35
CA ALA A 126 -3.45 -26.34 19.01
C ALA A 126 -3.82 -24.90 18.60
N CYS A 127 -4.15 -24.05 19.57
CA CYS A 127 -4.68 -22.70 19.37
C CYS A 127 -3.71 -21.62 19.86
N LYS A 128 -2.45 -22.00 20.12
CA LYS A 128 -1.38 -21.11 20.53
C LYS A 128 -1.22 -19.95 19.55
N ILE A 129 -1.21 -18.74 20.07
CA ILE A 129 -0.99 -17.53 19.28
C ILE A 129 0.51 -17.24 19.22
N GLU A 130 1.06 -17.24 18.01
CA GLU A 130 2.40 -16.73 17.75
C GLU A 130 2.31 -15.32 17.17
N PHE A 131 2.93 -14.37 17.86
CA PHE A 131 2.97 -12.96 17.43
C PHE A 131 4.17 -12.75 16.51
N PHE A 132 3.91 -12.77 15.20
CA PHE A 132 4.90 -12.40 14.21
C PHE A 132 4.83 -10.89 13.96
N PRO A 133 5.94 -10.13 14.11
CA PRO A 133 5.99 -8.70 13.82
C PRO A 133 6.03 -8.47 12.30
N VAL A 134 4.98 -8.87 11.60
CA VAL A 134 4.81 -8.72 10.16
C VAL A 134 3.79 -7.63 9.85
N SER A 135 3.89 -7.03 8.66
CA SER A 135 2.91 -6.03 8.24
C SER A 135 1.55 -6.67 7.96
N ILE A 136 0.48 -5.86 8.01
CA ILE A 136 -0.90 -6.29 7.67
C ILE A 136 -0.96 -6.97 6.30
N ARG A 137 -0.15 -6.50 5.34
CA ARG A 137 -0.07 -7.03 3.99
C ARG A 137 0.43 -8.48 3.96
N TYR A 138 1.29 -8.88 4.89
CA TYR A 138 1.71 -10.28 5.01
C TYR A 138 0.59 -11.14 5.61
N LEU A 139 -0.15 -10.64 6.60
CA LEU A 139 -1.28 -11.37 7.20
C LEU A 139 -2.38 -11.68 6.17
N GLU A 140 -2.71 -10.71 5.31
CA GLU A 140 -3.65 -10.90 4.19
C GLU A 140 -3.17 -12.01 3.23
N LYS A 141 -1.87 -12.01 2.90
CA LYS A 141 -1.29 -13.03 2.01
C LYS A 141 -1.25 -14.40 2.68
N TRP A 142 -0.97 -14.46 3.98
CA TRP A 142 -1.02 -15.70 4.75
C TRP A 142 -2.41 -16.33 4.73
N LYS A 143 -3.47 -15.53 4.93
CA LYS A 143 -4.85 -15.98 4.77
C LYS A 143 -5.09 -16.54 3.36
N ARG A 144 -4.73 -15.80 2.32
CA ARG A 144 -4.93 -16.25 0.92
C ARG A 144 -4.19 -17.55 0.59
N MET A 145 -2.96 -17.73 1.06
CA MET A 145 -2.21 -18.99 0.89
C MET A 145 -2.89 -20.15 1.62
N HIS A 146 -3.36 -19.91 2.85
CA HIS A 146 -4.10 -20.90 3.61
C HIS A 146 -5.41 -21.30 2.90
N ASP A 147 -6.19 -20.31 2.46
CA ASP A 147 -7.45 -20.52 1.75
C ASP A 147 -7.23 -21.28 0.44
N TYR A 148 -6.17 -20.96 -0.30
CA TYR A 148 -5.83 -21.69 -1.52
C TYR A 148 -5.59 -23.19 -1.25
N ASN A 149 -4.85 -23.53 -0.19
CA ASN A 149 -4.60 -24.93 0.20
C ASN A 149 -5.88 -25.73 0.49
N GLN A 150 -6.96 -25.03 0.85
CA GLN A 150 -8.24 -25.63 1.21
C GLN A 150 -9.20 -25.65 0.01
N ASN A 151 -9.09 -24.65 -0.87
CA ASN A 151 -10.00 -24.46 -1.98
C ASN A 151 -9.55 -25.15 -3.26
N TYR A 152 -8.27 -25.51 -3.41
CA TYR A 152 -7.71 -25.85 -4.72
C TYR A 152 -8.38 -27.08 -5.39
N GLU A 153 -8.67 -28.16 -4.63
CA GLU A 153 -9.31 -29.36 -5.19
C GLU A 153 -10.69 -29.01 -5.75
N ASP A 154 -11.46 -28.21 -5.01
CA ASP A 154 -12.77 -27.76 -5.46
C ASP A 154 -12.66 -26.77 -6.62
N LEU A 155 -11.70 -25.85 -6.60
CA LEU A 155 -11.46 -24.89 -7.69
C LEU A 155 -11.25 -25.60 -9.03
N LYS A 156 -10.54 -26.74 -9.07
CA LYS A 156 -10.35 -27.53 -10.29
C LYS A 156 -11.67 -27.99 -10.91
N SER A 157 -12.60 -28.45 -10.07
CA SER A 157 -13.93 -28.87 -10.52
C SER A 157 -14.84 -27.67 -10.86
N LEU A 158 -14.71 -26.58 -10.10
CA LEU A 158 -15.57 -25.40 -10.19
C LEU A 158 -15.27 -24.52 -11.41
N LEU A 159 -14.00 -24.45 -11.85
CA LEU A 159 -13.61 -23.71 -13.05
C LEU A 159 -14.30 -24.23 -14.32
N ASN A 160 -14.60 -25.53 -14.35
CA ASN A 160 -15.28 -26.19 -15.48
C ASN A 160 -16.81 -26.17 -15.34
N SER A 161 -17.33 -26.20 -14.11
CA SER A 161 -18.77 -26.35 -13.85
C SER A 161 -19.52 -25.04 -13.60
N LYS A 162 -18.84 -23.98 -13.13
CA LYS A 162 -19.45 -22.68 -12.81
C LYS A 162 -18.90 -21.56 -13.67
N ALA A 163 -19.29 -21.53 -14.96
CA ALA A 163 -18.84 -20.52 -15.91
C ALA A 163 -19.02 -19.06 -15.42
N HIS A 164 -20.14 -18.75 -14.76
CA HIS A 164 -20.41 -17.41 -14.21
C HIS A 164 -19.48 -17.01 -13.06
N CYS A 165 -18.84 -17.97 -12.37
CA CYS A 165 -17.88 -17.70 -11.30
C CYS A 165 -16.43 -17.69 -11.79
N LYS A 166 -16.19 -18.13 -13.04
CA LYS A 166 -14.84 -18.32 -13.59
C LYS A 166 -14.01 -17.03 -13.53
N GLN A 167 -14.63 -15.88 -13.79
CA GLN A 167 -13.96 -14.58 -13.69
C GLN A 167 -13.45 -14.29 -12.28
N LYS A 168 -14.27 -14.52 -11.24
CA LYS A 168 -13.88 -14.37 -9.83
C LYS A 168 -12.70 -15.30 -9.52
N TYR A 169 -12.86 -16.58 -9.82
CA TYR A 169 -11.84 -17.59 -9.49
C TYR A 169 -10.51 -17.33 -10.19
N CYS A 170 -10.52 -17.00 -11.49
CA CYS A 170 -9.30 -16.68 -12.20
C CYS A 170 -8.62 -15.43 -11.63
N LYS A 171 -9.39 -14.38 -11.28
CA LYS A 171 -8.81 -13.21 -10.62
C LYS A 171 -8.10 -13.58 -9.30
N ASP A 172 -8.75 -14.40 -8.47
CA ASP A 172 -8.16 -14.87 -7.21
C ASP A 172 -6.88 -15.69 -7.46
N LEU A 173 -6.87 -16.52 -8.51
CA LEU A 173 -5.71 -17.33 -8.90
C LEU A 173 -4.52 -16.50 -9.40
N ALA A 174 -4.77 -15.40 -10.13
CA ALA A 174 -3.71 -14.48 -10.53
C ALA A 174 -3.02 -13.86 -9.30
N ASP A 175 -3.81 -13.50 -8.28
CA ASP A 175 -3.28 -13.01 -7.00
C ASP A 175 -2.47 -14.11 -6.28
N ILE A 176 -2.95 -15.36 -6.27
CA ILE A 176 -2.20 -16.50 -5.69
C ILE A 176 -0.87 -16.72 -6.41
N THR A 177 -0.83 -16.66 -7.75
CA THR A 177 0.43 -16.76 -8.51
C THR A 177 1.42 -15.67 -8.09
N ASN A 178 0.95 -14.44 -7.90
CA ASN A 178 1.79 -13.34 -7.43
C ASN A 178 2.35 -13.59 -6.03
N ILE A 179 1.51 -14.10 -5.13
CA ILE A 179 1.90 -14.47 -3.76
C ILE A 179 2.93 -15.60 -3.77
N TYR A 180 2.71 -16.65 -4.56
CA TYR A 180 3.66 -17.77 -4.68
C TYR A 180 5.04 -17.26 -5.10
N LYS A 181 5.10 -16.49 -6.18
CA LYS A 181 6.38 -15.97 -6.67
C LYS A 181 7.06 -15.07 -5.65
N GLU A 182 6.31 -14.19 -4.98
CA GLU A 182 6.86 -13.38 -3.89
C GLU A 182 7.43 -14.22 -2.75
N PHE A 183 6.66 -15.20 -2.26
CA PHE A 183 7.05 -16.01 -1.12
C PHE A 183 8.15 -17.02 -1.42
N MET A 184 8.32 -17.41 -2.68
CA MET A 184 9.52 -18.15 -3.09
C MET A 184 10.80 -17.37 -2.74
N HIS A 185 10.83 -16.05 -2.85
CA HIS A 185 11.98 -15.25 -2.43
C HIS A 185 11.99 -14.99 -0.92
N VAL A 186 10.84 -14.62 -0.34
CA VAL A 186 10.72 -14.38 1.11
C VAL A 186 11.17 -15.60 1.90
N CYS A 187 10.70 -16.79 1.57
CA CYS A 187 11.01 -18.01 2.30
C CYS A 187 12.35 -18.67 1.91
N SER A 188 13.01 -18.21 0.85
CA SER A 188 14.35 -18.71 0.47
C SER A 188 15.49 -18.05 1.25
N THR A 189 15.23 -16.92 1.92
CA THR A 189 16.24 -16.14 2.65
C THR A 189 16.21 -16.49 4.14
N ASP A 190 17.29 -17.12 4.63
CA ASP A 190 17.56 -17.51 6.03
C ASP A 190 16.46 -18.29 6.78
N THR A 191 16.87 -19.30 7.56
CA THR A 191 15.99 -20.17 8.33
C THR A 191 15.20 -19.49 9.46
N ASN A 192 15.40 -18.18 9.68
CA ASN A 192 14.74 -17.38 10.73
C ASN A 192 13.80 -16.29 10.18
N ASN A 193 13.41 -16.34 8.91
CA ASN A 193 12.51 -15.33 8.35
C ASN A 193 11.08 -15.45 8.92
N ARG A 194 10.78 -14.63 9.94
CA ARG A 194 9.45 -14.50 10.57
C ARG A 194 8.32 -14.12 9.59
N LYS A 195 8.65 -13.73 8.35
CA LYS A 195 7.67 -13.45 7.29
C LYS A 195 7.20 -14.72 6.58
N CYS A 196 7.96 -15.82 6.67
CA CYS A 196 7.59 -17.10 6.09
C CYS A 196 6.68 -17.88 7.04
N PRO A 197 5.45 -18.23 6.65
CA PRO A 197 4.57 -19.01 7.51
C PRO A 197 4.96 -20.49 7.49
N ASP A 198 4.76 -21.20 8.60
CA ASP A 198 5.12 -22.63 8.73
C ASP A 198 4.43 -23.54 7.70
N PHE A 199 3.27 -23.12 7.21
CA PHE A 199 2.51 -23.85 6.19
C PHE A 199 2.94 -23.52 4.74
N PHE A 200 3.99 -22.71 4.54
CA PHE A 200 4.46 -22.33 3.20
C PHE A 200 4.84 -23.56 2.36
N ASN A 201 5.47 -24.58 2.92
CA ASN A 201 5.84 -25.78 2.18
C ASN A 201 4.61 -26.51 1.61
N LYS A 202 3.54 -26.64 2.42
CA LYS A 202 2.26 -27.21 1.94
C LYS A 202 1.69 -26.37 0.79
N PHE A 203 1.75 -25.04 0.92
CA PHE A 203 1.31 -24.13 -0.13
C PHE A 203 2.13 -24.25 -1.43
N LYS A 204 3.46 -24.31 -1.30
CA LYS A 204 4.38 -24.51 -2.41
C LYS A 204 4.08 -25.80 -3.16
N GLU A 205 3.97 -26.93 -2.46
CA GLU A 205 3.66 -28.23 -3.05
C GLU A 205 2.29 -28.22 -3.76
N THR A 206 1.28 -27.65 -3.11
CA THR A 206 -0.08 -27.54 -3.66
C THR A 206 -0.10 -26.69 -4.93
N TYR A 207 0.63 -25.57 -4.94
CA TYR A 207 0.74 -24.70 -6.11
C TYR A 207 1.51 -25.37 -7.25
N GLU A 208 2.70 -25.91 -6.99
CA GLU A 208 3.57 -26.49 -8.01
C GLU A 208 2.95 -27.69 -8.74
N LYS A 209 2.14 -28.48 -8.03
CA LYS A 209 1.46 -29.64 -8.60
C LYS A 209 0.44 -29.27 -9.68
N GLU A 210 -0.26 -28.15 -9.53
CA GLU A 210 -1.51 -27.88 -10.28
C GLU A 210 -1.52 -26.51 -11.02
N ALA A 211 -0.56 -25.62 -10.75
CA ALA A 211 -0.57 -24.25 -11.26
C ALA A 211 -0.62 -24.16 -12.80
N SER A 212 0.08 -25.06 -13.50
CA SER A 212 0.16 -25.02 -14.97
C SER A 212 -1.19 -25.32 -15.66
N GLU A 213 -1.96 -26.26 -15.11
CA GLU A 213 -3.28 -26.63 -15.64
C GLU A 213 -4.28 -25.49 -15.40
N ILE A 214 -4.30 -24.95 -14.18
CA ILE A 214 -5.21 -23.86 -13.80
C ILE A 214 -4.90 -22.57 -14.56
N GLU A 215 -3.61 -22.22 -14.69
CA GLU A 215 -3.18 -21.03 -15.44
C GLU A 215 -3.63 -21.08 -16.90
N THR A 216 -3.56 -22.27 -17.52
CA THR A 216 -4.03 -22.48 -18.90
C THR A 216 -5.54 -22.24 -19.03
N GLN A 217 -6.33 -22.71 -18.06
CA GLN A 217 -7.80 -22.55 -18.07
C GLN A 217 -8.25 -21.09 -17.89
N CYS A 218 -7.42 -20.27 -17.24
CA CYS A 218 -7.70 -18.87 -16.94
C CYS A 218 -7.12 -17.86 -17.93
N LYS A 219 -6.27 -18.30 -18.87
CA LYS A 219 -5.59 -17.40 -19.83
C LYS A 219 -6.53 -16.43 -20.55
N GLY A 220 -7.62 -16.92 -21.14
CA GLY A 220 -8.59 -16.06 -21.83
C GLY A 220 -9.26 -15.05 -20.90
N ILE A 221 -9.52 -15.43 -19.65
CA ILE A 221 -10.07 -14.53 -18.63
C ILE A 221 -9.04 -13.48 -18.20
N TYR A 222 -7.76 -13.83 -18.11
CA TYR A 222 -6.70 -12.88 -17.83
C TYR A 222 -6.62 -11.80 -18.92
N ASP A 223 -6.69 -12.21 -20.18
CA ASP A 223 -6.71 -11.29 -21.31
C ASP A 223 -7.95 -10.37 -21.26
N GLU A 224 -9.14 -10.92 -20.97
CA GLU A 224 -10.38 -10.15 -20.80
C GLU A 224 -10.34 -9.15 -19.63
N LEU A 225 -9.67 -9.51 -18.54
CA LEU A 225 -9.47 -8.66 -17.36
C LEU A 225 -8.34 -7.63 -17.55
N GLY A 226 -7.61 -7.67 -18.68
CA GLY A 226 -6.44 -6.84 -18.90
C GLY A 226 -5.30 -7.17 -17.92
N LEU A 227 -5.19 -8.42 -17.49
CA LEU A 227 -4.09 -8.89 -16.65
C LEU A 227 -2.91 -9.30 -17.54
N TYR A 228 -1.72 -8.79 -17.25
CA TYR A 228 -0.50 -9.13 -17.98
C TYR A 228 0.66 -9.37 -17.03
N LYS A 229 1.62 -10.19 -17.46
CA LYS A 229 2.83 -10.48 -16.70
C LYS A 229 3.86 -9.39 -16.91
N VAL A 230 4.47 -8.94 -15.82
CA VAL A 230 5.54 -7.94 -15.83
C VAL A 230 6.53 -8.20 -14.71
N LYS A 231 7.81 -7.89 -14.92
CA LYS A 231 8.84 -7.98 -13.88
C LYS A 231 8.73 -6.82 -12.90
N VAL A 232 8.31 -7.08 -11.67
CA VAL A 232 8.18 -6.12 -10.57
C VAL A 232 9.43 -6.13 -9.71
N TYR A 233 9.92 -4.94 -9.35
CA TYR A 233 11.07 -4.80 -8.45
C TYR A 233 10.73 -5.32 -7.04
N PHE A 234 11.54 -6.25 -6.54
CA PHE A 234 11.34 -6.97 -5.28
C PHE A 234 12.40 -6.65 -4.20
N GLY A 235 13.45 -5.91 -4.53
CA GLY A 235 14.62 -5.74 -3.67
C GLY A 235 14.34 -5.11 -2.29
N GLU A 236 14.23 -5.96 -1.26
CA GLU A 236 14.74 -5.67 0.08
C GLU A 236 16.26 -6.00 0.07
N GLN A 237 17.11 -5.14 0.66
CA GLN A 237 18.57 -5.37 0.82
C GLN A 237 19.52 -5.03 -0.35
N GLY A 238 19.18 -4.08 -1.22
CA GLY A 238 20.17 -3.44 -2.11
C GLY A 238 20.65 -4.29 -3.29
N ILE A 239 20.02 -5.44 -3.54
CA ILE A 239 20.15 -6.23 -4.77
C ILE A 239 18.93 -5.87 -5.65
N GLU A 240 19.18 -5.54 -6.91
CA GLU A 240 18.11 -5.33 -7.90
C GLU A 240 17.50 -6.66 -8.32
N GLU A 241 16.63 -7.22 -7.48
CA GLU A 241 15.87 -8.42 -7.79
C GLU A 241 14.51 -8.05 -8.39
N TYR A 242 14.12 -8.78 -9.44
CA TYR A 242 12.84 -8.61 -10.11
C TYR A 242 12.11 -9.94 -10.20
N ILE A 243 10.81 -9.91 -9.87
CA ILE A 243 9.95 -11.08 -9.90
C ILE A 243 8.80 -10.85 -10.88
N GLU A 244 8.46 -11.85 -11.68
CA GLU A 244 7.38 -11.72 -12.65
C GLU A 244 6.03 -11.79 -11.95
N GLN A 245 5.17 -10.78 -12.04
CA GLN A 245 3.84 -10.76 -11.44
C GLN A 245 2.78 -10.38 -12.48
N TYR A 246 1.56 -10.88 -12.30
CA TYR A 246 0.37 -10.39 -12.97
C TYR A 246 0.02 -9.00 -12.44
N GLU A 247 -0.20 -8.07 -13.37
CA GLU A 247 -0.61 -6.70 -13.10
C GLU A 247 -1.83 -6.35 -13.95
N SER A 248 -2.72 -5.51 -13.39
CA SER A 248 -3.90 -5.01 -14.11
C SER A 248 -3.54 -3.83 -14.99
N GLU A 249 -4.13 -3.74 -16.17
CA GLU A 249 -4.01 -2.59 -17.06
C GLU A 249 -4.33 -1.25 -16.38
N TYR A 250 -3.49 -0.26 -16.65
CA TYR A 250 -3.61 1.11 -16.16
C TYR A 250 -2.90 2.07 -17.13
N THR A 251 -2.88 3.37 -16.84
CA THR A 251 -2.37 4.42 -17.76
C THR A 251 -0.98 4.14 -18.34
N PHE A 252 -0.11 3.38 -17.66
CA PHE A 252 1.23 3.08 -18.12
C PHE A 252 1.45 1.61 -18.55
N SER A 253 0.40 0.79 -18.59
CA SER A 253 0.51 -0.63 -18.93
C SER A 253 1.08 -0.88 -20.32
N PHE A 254 0.82 0.00 -21.30
CA PHE A 254 1.40 -0.09 -22.64
C PHE A 254 2.94 -0.10 -22.61
N PHE A 255 3.54 0.82 -21.84
CA PHE A 255 5.00 0.88 -21.70
C PHE A 255 5.53 -0.33 -20.95
N GLU A 256 4.86 -0.75 -19.88
CA GLU A 256 5.25 -1.93 -19.11
C GLU A 256 5.19 -3.21 -19.95
N LYS A 257 4.17 -3.38 -20.79
CA LYS A 257 4.05 -4.49 -21.74
C LYS A 257 5.17 -4.49 -22.78
N LEU A 258 5.60 -3.31 -23.23
CA LEU A 258 6.68 -3.17 -24.22
C LEU A 258 8.05 -3.49 -23.62
N ILE A 259 8.34 -3.00 -22.42
CA ILE A 259 9.65 -3.18 -21.79
C ILE A 259 9.74 -4.46 -20.95
N GLY A 260 8.60 -5.04 -20.54
CA GLY A 260 8.49 -6.22 -19.70
C GLY A 260 8.80 -5.98 -18.21
N TYR A 261 8.94 -4.72 -17.78
CA TYR A 261 9.26 -4.30 -16.41
C TYR A 261 8.22 -3.34 -15.87
N SER A 262 7.94 -3.47 -14.57
CA SER A 262 7.02 -2.56 -13.91
C SER A 262 7.71 -1.26 -13.60
N ILE A 263 7.11 -0.16 -14.04
CA ILE A 263 7.60 1.18 -13.77
C ILE A 263 7.02 1.74 -12.47
N LYS A 264 6.08 1.06 -11.81
CA LYS A 264 5.41 1.55 -10.59
C LYS A 264 6.40 1.96 -9.50
N TYR A 265 7.45 1.16 -9.30
CA TYR A 265 8.50 1.47 -8.33
C TYR A 265 9.21 2.79 -8.66
N TYR A 266 9.66 2.96 -9.92
CA TYR A 266 10.32 4.18 -10.37
C TYR A 266 9.38 5.38 -10.36
N LEU A 267 8.11 5.18 -10.69
CA LEU A 267 7.08 6.22 -10.67
C LEU A 267 6.84 6.70 -9.23
N SER A 268 6.66 5.76 -8.29
CA SER A 268 6.52 6.06 -6.86
C SER A 268 7.74 6.79 -6.31
N LYS A 269 8.95 6.31 -6.61
CA LYS A 269 10.21 6.94 -6.19
C LYS A 269 10.37 8.34 -6.78
N THR A 270 10.04 8.51 -8.06
CA THR A 270 10.07 9.82 -8.75
C THR A 270 9.05 10.78 -8.17
N ILE A 271 7.82 10.34 -7.87
CA ILE A 271 6.79 11.15 -7.23
C ILE A 271 7.24 11.56 -5.82
N HIS A 272 7.82 10.64 -5.05
CA HIS A 272 8.34 10.93 -3.72
C HIS A 272 9.47 11.97 -3.79
N TYR A 273 10.46 11.74 -4.65
CA TYR A 273 11.57 12.68 -4.87
C TYR A 273 11.06 14.05 -5.35
N SER A 274 10.11 14.07 -6.28
CA SER A 274 9.49 15.30 -6.78
C SER A 274 8.77 16.04 -5.65
N LYS A 275 7.93 15.37 -4.88
CA LYS A 275 7.12 15.97 -3.81
C LYS A 275 7.97 16.52 -2.66
N TYR A 276 9.01 15.81 -2.26
CA TYR A 276 9.78 16.13 -1.04
C TYR A 276 11.11 16.85 -1.30
N ILE A 277 11.65 16.80 -2.52
CA ILE A 277 12.94 17.42 -2.85
C ILE A 277 12.75 18.50 -3.92
N VAL A 278 12.21 18.14 -5.09
CA VAL A 278 12.15 19.08 -6.23
C VAL A 278 11.14 20.19 -6.01
N LEU A 279 9.91 19.86 -5.60
CA LEU A 279 8.83 20.82 -5.42
C LEU A 279 9.18 21.87 -4.34
N PRO A 280 9.73 21.53 -3.16
CA PRO A 280 10.18 22.53 -2.20
C PRO A 280 11.27 23.44 -2.76
N ILE A 281 12.26 22.91 -3.49
CA ILE A 281 13.31 23.73 -4.13
C ILE A 281 12.70 24.70 -5.12
N ILE A 282 11.81 24.24 -6.00
CA ILE A 282 11.11 25.08 -6.97
C ILE A 282 10.28 26.15 -6.25
N LEU A 283 9.55 25.80 -5.19
CA LEU A 283 8.76 26.75 -4.41
C LEU A 283 9.63 27.80 -3.72
N ILE A 284 10.80 27.43 -3.19
CA ILE A 284 11.77 28.37 -2.62
C ILE A 284 12.30 29.32 -3.70
N LEU A 285 12.66 28.80 -4.88
CA LEU A 285 13.14 29.61 -6.00
C LEU A 285 12.05 30.56 -6.53
N LEU A 286 10.80 30.10 -6.63
CA LEU A 286 9.65 30.92 -6.99
C LEU A 286 9.38 31.98 -5.92
N PHE A 287 9.39 31.62 -4.64
CA PHE A 287 9.23 32.57 -3.53
C PHE A 287 10.33 33.62 -3.55
N TYR A 288 11.59 33.23 -3.77
CA TYR A 288 12.70 34.16 -3.94
C TYR A 288 12.49 35.09 -5.13
N PHE A 289 12.05 34.55 -6.28
CA PHE A 289 11.72 35.35 -7.46
C PHE A 289 10.59 36.35 -7.20
N PHE A 290 9.52 35.92 -6.53
CA PHE A 290 8.40 36.78 -6.16
C PHE A 290 8.82 37.83 -5.14
N MET A 291 9.58 37.49 -4.09
CA MET A 291 10.13 38.46 -3.15
C MET A 291 11.05 39.46 -3.84
N LYS A 292 11.84 39.03 -4.84
CA LYS A 292 12.69 39.94 -5.62
C LYS A 292 11.89 40.88 -6.55
N LYS A 293 10.80 40.39 -7.15
CA LYS A 293 10.03 41.11 -8.17
C LYS A 293 8.85 41.93 -7.61
N LEU A 294 8.22 41.48 -6.52
CA LEU A 294 7.05 42.11 -5.89
C LEU A 294 7.36 42.86 -4.60
N SER A 295 8.53 42.67 -3.99
CA SER A 295 8.92 43.53 -2.88
C SER A 295 9.12 44.95 -3.42
N PHE A 296 8.36 45.90 -2.89
CA PHE A 296 8.58 47.34 -3.05
C PHE A 296 9.99 47.80 -2.60
N PHE A 297 10.78 46.91 -2.00
CA PHE A 297 12.20 47.10 -1.65
C PHE A 297 13.19 46.44 -2.62
N GLY A 298 12.74 45.80 -3.71
CA GLY A 298 13.61 45.20 -4.74
C GLY A 298 14.51 46.20 -5.46
N SER A 299 14.23 47.51 -5.33
CA SER A 299 15.09 48.61 -5.78
C SER A 299 16.22 48.98 -4.80
N LYS A 300 16.29 48.36 -3.62
CA LYS A 300 17.32 48.63 -2.59
C LYS A 300 18.31 47.49 -2.36
N ILE A 301 18.22 46.38 -3.09
CA ILE A 301 19.22 45.31 -3.02
C ILE A 301 20.48 45.75 -3.78
N SER A 302 21.40 46.36 -3.04
CA SER A 302 22.81 46.64 -3.35
C SER A 302 23.10 47.45 -4.64
N PRO A 303 23.70 48.66 -4.53
CA PRO A 303 24.20 49.44 -5.67
C PRO A 303 25.14 48.65 -6.62
N ARG A 304 25.74 47.57 -6.12
CA ARG A 304 26.68 46.72 -6.87
C ARG A 304 26.03 45.92 -7.99
N VAL A 305 24.75 45.54 -7.86
CA VAL A 305 24.06 44.74 -8.91
C VAL A 305 23.39 45.65 -9.94
N ASP A 306 22.98 46.86 -9.52
CA ASP A 306 22.42 47.87 -10.41
C ASP A 306 23.46 48.41 -11.42
N GLY A 307 24.74 48.44 -11.02
CA GLY A 307 25.87 48.72 -11.91
C GLY A 307 26.00 47.68 -13.04
N MET A 308 25.82 46.38 -12.74
CA MET A 308 25.87 45.33 -13.76
C MET A 308 24.67 45.37 -14.70
N ARG A 309 23.48 45.75 -14.21
CA ARG A 309 22.28 45.95 -15.05
C ARG A 309 22.46 47.10 -16.03
N LYS A 310 23.04 48.22 -15.60
CA LYS A 310 23.37 49.37 -16.47
C LYS A 310 24.47 49.06 -17.46
N MET A 311 25.48 48.26 -17.09
CA MET A 311 26.48 47.76 -18.03
C MET A 311 25.86 46.86 -19.11
N TRP A 312 24.95 45.94 -18.74
CA TRP A 312 24.33 45.05 -19.72
C TRP A 312 23.41 45.77 -20.71
N ILE A 313 22.67 46.80 -20.25
CA ILE A 313 21.86 47.67 -21.11
C ILE A 313 22.74 48.49 -22.07
N ASN A 314 23.92 48.95 -21.62
CA ASN A 314 24.87 49.67 -22.49
C ASN A 314 25.59 48.74 -23.48
N VAL A 315 25.82 47.48 -23.14
CA VAL A 315 26.46 46.48 -24.02
C VAL A 315 25.51 46.02 -25.13
N GLN A 316 24.19 46.07 -24.93
CA GLN A 316 23.20 45.70 -25.95
C GLN A 316 22.77 46.84 -26.89
N GLY A 317 23.40 48.02 -26.81
CA GLY A 317 23.25 49.04 -27.86
C GLY A 317 21.83 49.56 -28.09
N VAL A 318 20.92 49.45 -27.11
CA VAL A 318 19.60 50.07 -27.21
C VAL A 318 19.74 51.55 -26.88
N THR A 319 20.13 52.31 -27.90
CA THR A 319 20.03 53.77 -27.88
C THR A 319 18.56 54.14 -27.76
N ASN A 320 18.25 54.92 -26.73
CA ASN A 320 16.95 55.55 -26.55
C ASN A 320 16.65 56.45 -27.78
N PRO A 321 15.56 56.24 -28.52
CA PRO A 321 15.27 56.99 -29.75
C PRO A 321 15.00 58.49 -29.52
N ALA A 322 14.84 58.93 -28.26
CA ALA A 322 14.57 60.34 -27.93
C ALA A 322 15.77 61.29 -28.13
N THR A 323 17.00 60.79 -28.19
CA THR A 323 18.22 61.62 -28.40
C THR A 323 18.56 61.91 -29.86
N LEU A 324 17.84 61.34 -30.83
CA LEU A 324 18.08 61.54 -32.27
C LEU A 324 17.31 62.73 -32.89
N LEU A 325 16.42 63.40 -32.14
CA LEU A 325 15.53 64.44 -32.69
C LEU A 325 15.90 65.88 -32.38
N ASN A 326 17.03 66.16 -31.71
CA ASN A 326 17.50 67.54 -31.49
C ASN A 326 18.99 67.67 -31.77
N PRO A 327 19.42 68.19 -32.93
CA PRO A 327 20.81 68.56 -33.15
C PRO A 327 21.14 69.80 -32.32
N MET A 328 22.22 69.71 -31.53
CA MET A 328 22.78 70.86 -30.81
C MET A 328 23.41 71.83 -31.82
N LYS A 329 23.02 73.11 -31.75
CA LYS A 329 23.47 74.22 -32.61
C LYS A 329 25.00 74.42 -32.56
N PRO A 330 25.63 74.86 -33.68
CA PRO A 330 27.05 75.21 -33.70
C PRO A 330 27.33 76.55 -32.97
N PRO A 331 28.58 76.77 -32.50
CA PRO A 331 28.95 77.98 -31.78
C PRO A 331 29.14 79.14 -32.76
N GLY A 332 28.23 80.12 -32.71
CA GLY A 332 28.36 81.40 -33.40
C GLY A 332 29.25 82.36 -32.59
N GLY A 333 30.27 82.91 -33.26
CA GLY A 333 31.32 83.71 -32.65
C GLY A 333 30.92 85.12 -32.21
N GLY A 334 31.80 85.71 -31.41
CA GLY A 334 31.81 87.12 -31.03
C GLY A 334 33.26 87.59 -30.82
N ASN A 335 33.75 88.40 -31.75
CA ASN A 335 35.04 89.08 -31.74
C ASN A 335 35.23 89.98 -30.51
N LYS A 336 36.45 90.03 -29.94
CA LYS A 336 37.12 91.30 -29.58
C LYS A 336 38.65 91.20 -29.75
N ILE A 337 39.15 92.27 -30.35
CA ILE A 337 40.50 92.60 -30.84
C ILE A 337 41.45 92.95 -29.68
N GLY A 338 42.75 92.69 -29.83
CA GLY A 338 43.82 93.29 -29.01
C GLY A 338 45.21 92.67 -29.18
N LEU A 339 45.90 93.00 -30.28
CA LEU A 339 47.36 92.88 -30.50
C LEU A 339 48.16 93.69 -29.44
N PRO A 340 49.51 93.70 -29.46
CA PRO A 340 50.52 92.64 -29.60
C PRO A 340 51.61 92.77 -28.51
N TYR A 341 52.54 91.82 -28.35
CA TYR A 341 53.96 92.15 -28.05
C TYR A 341 54.87 90.91 -28.21
N MET A 342 55.67 90.91 -29.27
CA MET A 342 57.06 90.45 -29.27
C MET A 342 57.90 91.73 -29.46
N PRO A 343 59.15 91.86 -28.95
CA PRO A 343 60.22 90.88 -29.21
C PRO A 343 61.34 90.75 -28.14
N LYS A 344 62.02 89.60 -28.12
CA LYS A 344 63.42 89.44 -28.56
C LYS A 344 63.83 87.97 -28.51
#